data_AF-A0A925P1I3-F1
#
_entry.id   AF-A0A925P1I3-F1
#
_cell.length_a   1.000
_cell.length_b   1.000
_cell.length_c   1.000
_cell.angle_alpha   90.00
_cell.angle_beta   90.00
_cell.angle_gamma   90.00
#
_symmetry.space_group_name_H-M   'P 1'
#
loop_
_entity.id
_entity.type
_entity.pdbx_description
1 polymer ?
#
loop_
_entity_poly.entity_id
_entity_poly.type
_entity_poly.pdbx_seq_one_letter_code
_entity_poly.pdbx_strand_id
1 'polypeptide(L)'
;MSPIKNIIVTCISLAFAAGVCAQDLSEWVKQTPVKPDASKLKVPQGYTASVFVEGLSTPSAATVDKDGNVWVAISGNLFGGPDAELMEPPHVKVFGKNGKLIKEIGKGTFKTVMNELSYCAENGKTYIPEYGERIWEIDGLNGQLKVIIKDLQNGDHRNGGITCKDGYLYFALGQPSNEGFADPDNLGWTDIPNDPFWLKHPDGLGTTPHDAPCRDIVHTGLNVRTTDGRYTGGYMPAGVAAKPGQIVKATVPCHGSVMRVKMGDKGADGIYPHEKMEVYAMGFRNQSGVEFGPKGSRFEKALAVADNGMNDLGHRRIANGAEKIWIVTEKGQDAGFPDKEGMNFVTNKRFGWKAYTGALYERPYPHLYIGDKPFVPKASPYTGNLHNAGVRGVPKIVANPNPNGYINPALEWDTNSPIDGIAWSGKGFGADNHLFASVFGILTGPDSLEPTWPYVLKIEFLEPFGIKWSHFVGNMEPGGNAYQKPENRGGMERPNDVVFSQDGKIMYIVDYGAVHMNFNMAQPFYPVAKSGVIWAITRN
;
A
#
# COMPACT_ATOMS: atom_id res chain seq x y z
N MET A 1 -5.79 17.43 62.89
CA MET A 1 -6.06 16.12 62.27
C MET A 1 -7.29 16.22 61.40
N SER A 2 -7.11 16.30 60.08
CA SER A 2 -8.07 15.90 59.05
C SER A 2 -7.30 15.94 57.72
N PRO A 3 -7.19 14.84 56.96
CA PRO A 3 -6.29 14.79 55.81
C PRO A 3 -6.95 15.30 54.54
N ILE A 4 -6.15 16.02 53.76
CA ILE A 4 -6.41 16.50 52.41
C ILE A 4 -6.41 15.30 51.45
N LYS A 5 -7.47 15.14 50.66
CA LYS A 5 -7.55 14.16 49.57
C LYS A 5 -6.68 14.62 48.40
N ASN A 6 -5.60 13.87 48.14
CA ASN A 6 -4.83 13.96 46.90
C ASN A 6 -5.64 13.36 45.74
N ILE A 7 -5.87 14.16 44.70
CA ILE A 7 -6.34 13.69 43.40
C ILE A 7 -5.11 13.13 42.67
N ILE A 8 -5.06 11.80 42.55
CA ILE A 8 -4.10 11.10 41.70
C ILE A 8 -4.63 11.21 40.26
N VAL A 9 -3.89 11.94 39.42
CA VAL A 9 -4.05 11.90 37.96
C VAL A 9 -3.38 10.63 37.47
N THR A 10 -4.18 9.58 37.26
CA THR A 10 -3.71 8.34 36.63
C THR A 10 -3.55 8.57 35.14
N CYS A 11 -2.31 8.56 34.65
CA CYS A 11 -2.00 8.48 33.22
C CYS A 11 -2.63 7.21 32.64
N ILE A 12 -3.52 7.37 31.67
CA ILE A 12 -4.07 6.27 30.87
C ILE A 12 -2.97 5.86 29.89
N SER A 13 -2.23 4.82 30.25
CA SER A 13 -1.45 4.02 29.32
C SER A 13 -2.40 3.19 28.47
N LEU A 14 -2.61 3.59 27.21
CA LEU A 14 -3.33 2.81 26.20
C LEU A 14 -2.52 1.56 25.86
N ALA A 15 -2.92 0.43 26.44
CA ALA A 15 -2.41 -0.89 26.11
C ALA A 15 -3.11 -1.38 24.84
N PHE A 16 -2.42 -1.36 23.70
CA PHE A 16 -2.80 -2.15 22.53
C PHE A 16 -2.01 -3.46 22.53
N ALA A 17 -2.57 -4.47 23.17
CA ALA A 17 -2.13 -5.85 23.04
C ALA A 17 -3.27 -6.65 22.40
N ALA A 18 -3.05 -7.16 21.19
CA ALA A 18 -3.91 -8.17 20.58
C ALA A 18 -3.63 -9.53 21.22
N GLY A 19 -4.08 -9.69 22.46
CA GLY A 19 -4.68 -10.96 22.87
C GLY A 19 -6.17 -10.85 22.56
N VAL A 20 -6.78 -11.89 22.00
CA VAL A 20 -8.23 -12.01 21.86
C VAL A 20 -8.86 -12.08 23.26
N CYS A 21 -8.89 -10.95 23.96
CA CYS A 21 -9.86 -10.65 24.99
C CYS A 21 -10.94 -9.86 24.26
N ALA A 22 -12.21 -10.26 24.45
CA ALA A 22 -13.38 -9.65 23.86
C ALA A 22 -13.31 -8.12 23.99
N GLN A 23 -12.83 -7.45 22.94
CA GLN A 23 -12.90 -6.01 22.83
C GLN A 23 -14.35 -5.69 22.52
N ASP A 24 -14.86 -4.65 23.17
CA ASP A 24 -16.28 -4.32 23.13
C ASP A 24 -16.65 -3.83 21.72
N LEU A 25 -17.11 -4.74 20.87
CA LEU A 25 -17.65 -4.45 19.53
C LEU A 25 -18.98 -3.68 19.60
N SER A 26 -19.52 -3.40 20.81
CA SER A 26 -20.85 -2.82 21.01
C SER A 26 -21.00 -1.37 20.54
N GLU A 27 -19.90 -0.67 20.25
CA GLU A 27 -19.97 0.73 19.81
C GLU A 27 -20.40 0.89 18.35
N TRP A 28 -20.16 -0.12 17.48
CA TRP A 28 -20.58 -0.05 16.08
C TRP A 28 -22.04 -0.48 15.91
N VAL A 29 -22.85 0.38 15.28
CA VAL A 29 -24.17 -0.04 14.78
C VAL A 29 -23.96 -0.95 13.58
N LYS A 30 -24.51 -2.18 13.63
CA LYS A 30 -24.43 -3.15 12.54
C LYS A 30 -24.92 -2.52 11.23
N GLN A 31 -24.13 -2.68 10.18
CA GLN A 31 -24.41 -2.16 8.85
C GLN A 31 -24.91 -3.28 7.94
N THR A 32 -25.71 -2.91 6.95
CA THR A 32 -26.20 -3.84 5.92
C THR A 32 -25.62 -3.42 4.59
N PRO A 33 -25.08 -4.36 3.78
CA PRO A 33 -24.56 -4.02 2.46
C PRO A 33 -25.66 -3.39 1.60
N VAL A 34 -25.34 -2.27 0.98
CA VAL A 34 -26.21 -1.59 0.03
C VAL A 34 -26.21 -2.39 -1.27
N LYS A 35 -27.40 -2.59 -1.86
CA LYS A 35 -27.48 -3.20 -3.20
C LYS A 35 -26.83 -2.26 -4.24
N PRO A 36 -25.86 -2.75 -5.04
CA PRO A 36 -25.23 -1.91 -6.05
C PRO A 36 -26.19 -1.54 -7.18
N ASP A 37 -26.01 -0.33 -7.70
CA ASP A 37 -26.79 0.27 -8.77
C ASP A 37 -25.85 1.08 -9.68
N ALA A 38 -25.58 0.54 -10.86
CA ALA A 38 -24.66 1.14 -11.83
C ALA A 38 -25.13 2.53 -12.33
N SER A 39 -26.41 2.89 -12.17
CA SER A 39 -26.90 4.24 -12.49
C SER A 39 -26.37 5.32 -11.54
N LYS A 40 -25.78 4.92 -10.41
CA LYS A 40 -25.11 5.80 -9.44
C LYS A 40 -23.65 6.07 -9.79
N LEU A 41 -23.13 5.44 -10.84
CA LEU A 41 -21.79 5.68 -11.35
C LEU A 41 -21.81 6.70 -12.48
N LYS A 42 -20.92 7.68 -12.36
CA LYS A 42 -20.57 8.61 -13.42
C LYS A 42 -19.44 8.01 -14.24
N VAL A 43 -19.70 7.76 -15.51
CA VAL A 43 -18.72 7.35 -16.53
C VAL A 43 -18.69 8.35 -17.67
N PRO A 44 -17.62 8.40 -18.50
CA PRO A 44 -17.55 9.36 -19.58
C PRO A 44 -18.53 9.02 -20.69
N GLN A 45 -18.89 10.01 -21.51
CA GLN A 45 -19.76 9.81 -22.65
C GLN A 45 -19.21 8.71 -23.58
N GLY A 46 -20.09 7.80 -24.00
CA GLY A 46 -19.73 6.66 -24.84
C GLY A 46 -19.30 5.41 -24.06
N TYR A 47 -19.36 5.43 -22.73
CA TYR A 47 -19.17 4.26 -21.88
C TYR A 47 -20.44 3.95 -21.08
N THR A 48 -20.57 2.70 -20.66
CA THR A 48 -21.64 2.21 -19.78
C THR A 48 -21.04 1.39 -18.64
N ALA A 49 -21.55 1.62 -17.44
CA ALA A 49 -21.24 0.81 -16.26
C ALA A 49 -22.31 -0.27 -16.03
N SER A 50 -21.91 -1.42 -15.50
CA SER A 50 -22.79 -2.51 -15.10
C SER A 50 -22.21 -3.26 -13.90
N VAL A 51 -23.07 -3.97 -13.15
CA VAL A 51 -22.64 -4.89 -12.09
C VAL A 51 -22.25 -6.21 -12.75
N PHE A 52 -20.99 -6.62 -12.64
CA PHE A 52 -20.53 -7.92 -13.12
C PHE A 52 -20.74 -9.01 -12.08
N VAL A 53 -20.33 -8.75 -10.84
CA VAL A 53 -20.54 -9.61 -9.67
C VAL A 53 -20.79 -8.72 -8.46
N GLU A 54 -21.75 -9.09 -7.61
CA GLU A 54 -22.05 -8.40 -6.34
C GLU A 54 -21.99 -9.38 -5.17
N GLY A 55 -21.97 -8.86 -3.94
CA GLY A 55 -22.08 -9.70 -2.74
C GLY A 55 -20.77 -10.35 -2.30
N LEU A 56 -19.63 -9.78 -2.70
CA LEU A 56 -18.31 -10.27 -2.30
C LEU A 56 -17.89 -9.68 -0.94
N SER A 57 -17.20 -10.47 -0.12
CA SER A 57 -16.55 -9.95 1.08
C SER A 57 -15.12 -9.55 0.73
N THR A 58 -14.78 -8.27 0.86
CA THR A 58 -13.41 -7.73 0.74
C THR A 58 -12.61 -8.18 -0.50
N PRO A 59 -13.15 -8.08 -1.74
CA PRO A 59 -12.36 -8.35 -2.93
C PRO A 59 -11.23 -7.31 -3.06
N SER A 60 -9.99 -7.74 -3.18
CA SER A 60 -8.83 -6.83 -3.19
C SER A 60 -8.24 -6.62 -4.59
N ALA A 61 -8.11 -7.68 -5.39
CA ALA A 61 -7.56 -7.58 -6.74
C ALA A 61 -8.23 -8.55 -7.70
N ALA A 62 -8.00 -8.35 -9.00
CA ALA A 62 -8.46 -9.25 -10.02
C ALA A 62 -7.47 -9.43 -11.17
N THR A 63 -7.53 -10.59 -11.81
CA THR A 63 -6.86 -10.81 -13.08
C THR A 63 -7.75 -11.59 -14.05
N VAL A 64 -7.44 -11.52 -15.34
CA VAL A 64 -8.22 -12.20 -16.39
C VAL A 64 -7.33 -13.22 -17.09
N ASP A 65 -7.71 -14.49 -17.08
CA ASP A 65 -6.93 -15.55 -17.75
C ASP A 65 -7.13 -15.57 -19.27
N LYS A 66 -6.38 -16.42 -19.99
CA LYS A 66 -6.50 -16.59 -21.45
C LYS A 66 -7.90 -16.96 -21.95
N ASP A 67 -8.71 -17.61 -21.12
CA ASP A 67 -10.05 -18.05 -21.49
C ASP A 67 -11.08 -16.94 -21.23
N GLY A 68 -10.67 -15.86 -20.58
CA GLY A 68 -11.46 -14.70 -20.19
C GLY A 68 -12.25 -14.91 -18.90
N ASN A 69 -11.80 -15.82 -18.03
CA ASN A 69 -12.35 -15.92 -16.68
C ASN A 69 -11.74 -14.82 -15.82
N VAL A 70 -12.55 -14.24 -14.93
CA VAL A 70 -12.15 -13.20 -13.98
C VAL A 70 -11.84 -13.87 -12.65
N TRP A 71 -10.58 -13.83 -12.25
CA TRP A 71 -10.08 -14.34 -10.98
C TRP A 71 -10.02 -13.18 -10.00
N VAL A 72 -10.66 -13.32 -8.84
CA VAL A 72 -10.79 -12.27 -7.84
C VAL A 72 -10.18 -12.75 -6.52
N ALA A 73 -9.20 -12.01 -6.00
CA ALA A 73 -8.68 -12.19 -4.66
C ALA A 73 -9.73 -11.74 -3.64
N ILE A 74 -10.09 -12.62 -2.72
CA ILE A 74 -10.83 -12.29 -1.50
C ILE A 74 -9.81 -12.09 -0.38
N SER A 75 -9.72 -10.86 0.14
CA SER A 75 -8.68 -10.46 1.09
C SER A 75 -8.82 -11.17 2.43
N GLY A 76 -10.05 -11.43 2.86
CA GLY A 76 -10.34 -11.91 4.21
C GLY A 76 -10.61 -10.76 5.18
N ASN A 77 -10.45 -11.05 6.48
CA ASN A 77 -10.78 -10.09 7.53
C ASN A 77 -9.53 -9.36 8.04
N LEU A 78 -9.21 -8.21 7.43
CA LEU A 78 -8.06 -7.38 7.83
C LEU A 78 -8.36 -6.51 9.06
N PHE A 79 -9.53 -5.87 9.08
CA PHE A 79 -9.84 -4.79 10.03
C PHE A 79 -10.73 -5.21 11.20
N GLY A 80 -11.18 -6.47 11.23
CA GLY A 80 -12.11 -6.95 12.26
C GLY A 80 -13.52 -6.39 12.09
N GLY A 81 -14.20 -6.16 13.21
CA GLY A 81 -15.54 -5.55 13.26
C GLY A 81 -16.68 -6.52 13.60
N PRO A 82 -17.91 -6.00 13.78
CA PRO A 82 -19.07 -6.78 14.23
C PRO A 82 -19.54 -7.90 13.30
N ASP A 83 -19.09 -7.91 12.03
CA ASP A 83 -19.44 -8.92 11.02
C ASP A 83 -18.23 -9.81 10.66
N ALA A 84 -17.22 -9.87 11.52
CA ALA A 84 -16.02 -10.68 11.31
C ALA A 84 -16.33 -12.14 10.97
N GLU A 85 -17.40 -12.71 11.54
CA GLU A 85 -17.88 -14.06 11.30
C GLU A 85 -18.55 -14.25 9.93
N LEU A 86 -18.99 -13.17 9.30
CA LEU A 86 -19.59 -13.16 7.97
C LEU A 86 -18.54 -12.95 6.87
N MET A 87 -17.31 -12.54 7.24
CA MET A 87 -16.20 -12.42 6.32
C MET A 87 -15.74 -13.79 5.85
N GLU A 88 -15.46 -13.91 4.57
CA GLU A 88 -14.89 -15.12 4.01
C GLU A 88 -13.40 -15.17 4.35
N PRO A 89 -12.80 -16.36 4.56
CA PRO A 89 -11.36 -16.46 4.71
C PRO A 89 -10.66 -16.06 3.39
N PRO A 90 -9.35 -15.75 3.41
CA PRO A 90 -8.63 -15.40 2.21
C PRO A 90 -8.63 -16.57 1.20
N HIS A 91 -8.99 -16.29 -0.05
CA HIS A 91 -9.04 -17.26 -1.16
C HIS A 91 -9.29 -16.56 -2.51
N VAL A 92 -9.18 -17.28 -3.62
CA VAL A 92 -9.54 -16.76 -4.94
C VAL A 92 -10.89 -17.29 -5.40
N LYS A 93 -11.78 -16.40 -5.86
CA LYS A 93 -13.01 -16.76 -6.58
C LYS A 93 -12.82 -16.53 -8.07
N VAL A 94 -13.19 -17.50 -8.89
CA VAL A 94 -13.10 -17.39 -10.35
C VAL A 94 -14.49 -17.38 -10.96
N PHE A 95 -14.75 -16.39 -11.81
CA PHE A 95 -16.01 -16.16 -12.49
C PHE A 95 -15.84 -16.33 -13.99
N GLY A 96 -16.79 -17.00 -14.64
CA GLY A 96 -16.84 -17.02 -16.10
C GLY A 96 -17.24 -15.65 -16.66
N LYS A 97 -17.15 -15.47 -17.98
CA LYS A 97 -17.52 -14.21 -18.69
C LYS A 97 -18.93 -13.71 -18.42
N ASN A 98 -19.82 -14.56 -17.90
CA ASN A 98 -21.20 -14.24 -17.56
C ASN A 98 -21.39 -13.87 -16.07
N GLY A 99 -20.32 -13.69 -15.31
CA GLY A 99 -20.37 -13.36 -13.88
C GLY A 99 -20.72 -14.54 -12.98
N LYS A 100 -20.89 -15.77 -13.51
CA LYS A 100 -21.17 -16.95 -12.68
C LYS A 100 -19.90 -17.48 -12.06
N LEU A 101 -19.94 -17.74 -10.76
CA LEU A 101 -18.87 -18.43 -10.04
C LEU A 101 -18.64 -19.82 -10.64
N ILE A 102 -17.41 -20.12 -11.02
CA ILE A 102 -17.01 -21.43 -11.58
C ILE A 102 -16.04 -22.18 -10.67
N LYS A 103 -15.27 -21.49 -9.81
CA LYS A 103 -14.28 -22.12 -8.93
C LYS A 103 -13.93 -21.25 -7.71
N GLU A 104 -13.65 -21.90 -6.59
CA GLU A 104 -12.90 -21.31 -5.47
C GLU A 104 -11.54 -22.02 -5.34
N ILE A 105 -10.48 -21.26 -5.08
CA ILE A 105 -9.09 -21.75 -5.04
C ILE A 105 -8.43 -21.28 -3.74
N GLY A 106 -7.79 -22.20 -3.02
CA GLY A 106 -6.97 -21.89 -1.84
C GLY A 106 -7.74 -21.54 -0.57
N LYS A 107 -9.06 -21.78 -0.50
CA LYS A 107 -9.87 -21.57 0.71
C LYS A 107 -9.34 -22.41 1.88
N GLY A 108 -8.97 -21.74 2.98
CA GLY A 108 -8.32 -22.35 4.15
C GLY A 108 -6.81 -22.64 3.98
N THR A 109 -6.25 -22.37 2.80
CA THR A 109 -4.82 -22.55 2.51
C THR A 109 -4.02 -21.32 2.93
N PHE A 110 -4.42 -20.14 2.43
CA PHE A 110 -3.79 -18.86 2.77
C PHE A 110 -3.96 -18.54 4.25
N LYS A 111 -2.90 -18.01 4.87
CA LYS A 111 -2.79 -17.75 6.31
C LYS A 111 -2.81 -16.26 6.65
N THR A 112 -2.55 -15.40 5.67
CA THR A 112 -2.68 -13.95 5.79
C THR A 112 -3.72 -13.43 4.80
N VAL A 113 -4.04 -12.14 4.92
CA VAL A 113 -4.92 -11.48 3.96
C VAL A 113 -4.34 -11.52 2.55
N MET A 114 -5.17 -11.32 1.53
CA MET A 114 -4.69 -11.23 0.15
C MET A 114 -4.82 -9.81 -0.37
N ASN A 115 -3.82 -9.34 -1.11
CA ASN A 115 -3.83 -8.01 -1.71
C ASN A 115 -3.90 -8.08 -3.24
N GLU A 116 -3.07 -8.92 -3.87
CA GLU A 116 -2.83 -8.89 -5.31
C GLU A 116 -2.90 -10.28 -5.95
N LEU A 117 -3.12 -10.34 -7.27
CA LEU A 117 -2.85 -11.51 -8.11
C LEU A 117 -2.64 -11.10 -9.57
N SER A 118 -1.93 -11.92 -10.34
CA SER A 118 -1.76 -11.64 -11.78
C SER A 118 -1.64 -12.90 -12.62
N TYR A 119 -2.25 -12.85 -13.79
CA TYR A 119 -2.12 -13.85 -14.84
C TYR A 119 -0.96 -13.49 -15.77
N CYS A 120 -0.02 -14.40 -15.94
CA CYS A 120 1.11 -14.25 -16.82
C CYS A 120 0.84 -14.86 -18.20
N ALA A 121 0.65 -14.00 -19.21
CA ALA A 121 0.39 -14.44 -20.58
C ALA A 121 1.56 -15.20 -21.23
N GLU A 122 2.81 -15.00 -20.78
CA GLU A 122 3.99 -15.66 -21.36
C GLU A 122 4.03 -17.16 -21.06
N ASN A 123 3.46 -17.60 -19.93
CA ASN A 123 3.52 -18.98 -19.49
C ASN A 123 2.16 -19.59 -19.12
N GLY A 124 1.08 -18.82 -19.16
CA GLY A 124 -0.28 -19.29 -18.91
C GLY A 124 -0.65 -19.50 -17.45
N LYS A 125 0.18 -19.03 -16.50
CA LYS A 125 -0.01 -19.27 -15.06
C LYS A 125 -0.51 -18.05 -14.33
N THR A 126 -1.18 -18.29 -13.20
CA THR A 126 -1.60 -17.26 -12.27
C THR A 126 -0.72 -17.26 -11.02
N TYR A 127 -0.29 -16.08 -10.62
CA TYR A 127 0.56 -15.85 -9.44
C TYR A 127 -0.22 -15.09 -8.37
N ILE A 128 -0.09 -15.53 -7.12
CA ILE A 128 -0.86 -15.02 -5.98
C ILE A 128 0.12 -14.73 -4.83
N PRO A 129 0.55 -13.47 -4.65
CA PRO A 129 1.20 -13.00 -3.44
C PRO A 129 0.27 -13.17 -2.23
N GLU A 130 0.63 -14.05 -1.31
CA GLU A 130 0.00 -14.13 0.01
C GLU A 130 0.62 -13.01 0.85
N TYR A 131 -0.13 -11.93 1.12
CA TYR A 131 0.34 -10.66 1.71
C TYR A 131 1.12 -10.92 3.00
N GLY A 132 2.43 -11.11 2.86
CA GLY A 132 3.26 -11.87 3.79
C GLY A 132 4.46 -12.52 3.10
N GLU A 133 4.82 -13.71 3.56
CA GLU A 133 6.13 -14.31 3.28
C GLU A 133 6.18 -15.13 1.97
N ARG A 134 5.04 -15.31 1.27
CA ARG A 134 4.92 -16.32 0.20
C ARG A 134 4.30 -15.79 -1.08
N ILE A 135 4.73 -16.35 -2.20
CA ILE A 135 4.07 -16.22 -3.49
C ILE A 135 3.69 -17.61 -3.98
N TRP A 136 2.44 -17.75 -4.41
CA TRP A 136 1.86 -18.97 -4.92
C TRP A 136 1.74 -18.92 -6.45
N GLU A 137 1.77 -20.09 -7.08
CA GLU A 137 1.57 -20.30 -8.52
C GLU A 137 0.48 -21.36 -8.72
N ILE A 138 -0.36 -21.17 -9.73
CA ILE A 138 -1.30 -22.18 -10.23
C ILE A 138 -1.35 -22.16 -11.76
N ASP A 139 -1.37 -23.36 -12.35
CA ASP A 139 -1.44 -23.59 -13.79
C ASP A 139 -2.89 -23.92 -14.22
N GLY A 140 -3.63 -22.88 -14.59
CA GLY A 140 -5.05 -22.97 -14.94
C GLY A 140 -5.98 -23.36 -13.77
N LEU A 141 -7.29 -23.45 -14.04
CA LEU A 141 -8.33 -23.65 -13.02
C LEU A 141 -8.23 -24.98 -12.25
N ASN A 142 -7.63 -25.99 -12.87
CA ASN A 142 -7.48 -27.34 -12.32
C ASN A 142 -6.04 -27.64 -11.89
N GLY A 143 -5.15 -26.64 -11.96
CA GLY A 143 -3.78 -26.78 -11.51
C GLY A 143 -3.68 -26.99 -10.01
N GLN A 144 -2.56 -27.56 -9.58
CA GLN A 144 -2.23 -27.59 -8.17
C GLN A 144 -1.69 -26.22 -7.75
N LEU A 145 -2.24 -25.65 -6.67
CA LEU A 145 -1.71 -24.46 -6.03
C LEU A 145 -0.37 -24.80 -5.34
N LYS A 146 0.71 -24.12 -5.72
CA LYS A 146 2.08 -24.39 -5.26
C LYS A 146 2.75 -23.13 -4.74
N VAL A 147 3.42 -23.22 -3.60
CA VAL A 147 4.35 -22.17 -3.15
C VAL A 147 5.55 -22.18 -4.09
N ILE A 148 5.91 -21.01 -4.63
CA ILE A 148 7.07 -20.84 -5.51
C ILE A 148 8.10 -19.88 -4.94
N ILE A 149 7.71 -19.00 -4.01
CA ILE A 149 8.61 -18.15 -3.24
C ILE A 149 8.11 -18.22 -1.80
N LYS A 150 9.04 -18.33 -0.86
CA LYS A 150 8.78 -18.38 0.59
C LYS A 150 9.83 -17.56 1.32
N ASP A 151 9.61 -17.39 2.61
CA ASP A 151 10.53 -16.72 3.52
C ASP A 151 10.86 -15.30 3.03
N LEU A 152 9.92 -14.61 2.35
CA LEU A 152 10.09 -13.20 2.04
C LEU A 152 10.02 -12.39 3.31
N GLN A 153 10.88 -11.37 3.39
CA GLN A 153 10.88 -10.45 4.51
C GLN A 153 9.55 -9.69 4.58
N ASN A 154 9.11 -9.39 5.80
CA ASN A 154 7.79 -8.86 6.06
C ASN A 154 7.76 -7.78 7.14
N GLY A 155 6.71 -6.96 7.12
CA GLY A 155 6.42 -5.94 8.11
C GLY A 155 5.08 -5.26 7.84
N ASP A 156 5.01 -3.94 8.01
CA ASP A 156 3.77 -3.16 7.81
C ASP A 156 3.31 -3.20 6.34
N HIS A 157 4.25 -3.05 5.40
CA HIS A 157 4.02 -3.21 3.97
C HIS A 157 4.69 -4.50 3.48
N ARG A 158 3.91 -5.36 2.83
CA ARG A 158 4.31 -6.73 2.50
C ARG A 158 4.55 -6.90 1.02
N ASN A 159 4.67 -8.15 0.56
CA ASN A 159 4.67 -8.42 -0.87
C ASN A 159 3.34 -7.97 -1.52
N GLY A 160 3.45 -7.40 -2.72
CA GLY A 160 2.31 -6.77 -3.40
C GLY A 160 2.30 -7.10 -4.89
N GLY A 161 2.18 -6.07 -5.72
CA GLY A 161 1.99 -6.18 -7.17
C GLY A 161 2.93 -7.18 -7.84
N ILE A 162 2.40 -7.96 -8.78
CA ILE A 162 3.12 -9.04 -9.45
C ILE A 162 2.82 -9.02 -10.93
N THR A 163 3.84 -9.20 -11.76
CA THR A 163 3.70 -9.25 -13.21
C THR A 163 4.80 -10.10 -13.84
N CYS A 164 4.72 -10.34 -15.13
CA CYS A 164 5.76 -11.07 -15.84
C CYS A 164 6.11 -10.43 -17.18
N LYS A 165 7.38 -10.54 -17.55
CA LYS A 165 7.87 -10.10 -18.85
C LYS A 165 9.23 -10.71 -19.17
N ASP A 166 9.47 -11.02 -20.44
CA ASP A 166 10.75 -11.43 -20.99
C ASP A 166 11.35 -12.64 -20.23
N GLY A 167 10.51 -13.57 -19.80
CA GLY A 167 10.92 -14.76 -19.04
C GLY A 167 11.28 -14.52 -17.57
N TYR A 168 10.94 -13.35 -17.04
CA TYR A 168 11.09 -12.99 -15.62
C TYR A 168 9.73 -12.83 -14.94
N LEU A 169 9.66 -13.26 -13.69
CA LEU A 169 8.63 -12.85 -12.75
C LEU A 169 9.12 -11.59 -12.03
N TYR A 170 8.26 -10.59 -11.92
CA TYR A 170 8.51 -9.34 -11.19
C TYR A 170 7.51 -9.24 -10.05
N PHE A 171 7.95 -8.88 -8.85
CA PHE A 171 7.06 -8.72 -7.71
C PHE A 171 7.54 -7.60 -6.78
N ALA A 172 6.59 -6.87 -6.23
CA ALA A 172 6.83 -5.85 -5.23
C ALA A 172 7.13 -6.47 -3.86
N LEU A 173 8.05 -5.83 -3.12
CA LEU A 173 8.31 -6.10 -1.73
C LEU A 173 8.36 -4.78 -0.97
N GLY A 174 7.31 -4.48 -0.20
CA GLY A 174 7.16 -3.23 0.55
C GLY A 174 8.15 -3.04 1.70
N GLN A 175 8.15 -1.87 2.32
CA GLN A 175 8.97 -1.57 3.50
C GLN A 175 8.31 -2.03 4.81
N PRO A 176 9.04 -2.71 5.72
CA PRO A 176 8.53 -3.03 7.04
C PRO A 176 8.16 -1.78 7.84
N SER A 177 8.89 -0.69 7.63
CA SER A 177 8.63 0.59 8.26
C SER A 177 7.79 1.54 7.40
N ASN A 178 7.19 2.53 8.08
CA ASN A 178 6.49 3.63 7.42
C ASN A 178 7.46 4.61 6.74
N GLU A 179 8.61 4.86 7.37
CA GLU A 179 9.44 6.04 7.08
C GLU A 179 10.93 5.83 7.34
N GLY A 180 11.40 4.59 7.21
CA GLY A 180 12.79 4.19 7.41
C GLY A 180 13.15 3.78 8.84
N PHE A 181 12.20 3.84 9.80
CA PHE A 181 12.43 3.50 11.21
C PHE A 181 11.53 2.36 11.67
N ALA A 182 12.15 1.33 12.27
CA ALA A 182 11.44 0.28 12.98
C ALA A 182 10.87 0.83 14.30
N ASP A 183 9.63 1.30 14.29
CA ASP A 183 8.96 1.96 15.42
C ASP A 183 7.78 1.11 15.96
N PRO A 184 7.60 0.95 17.28
CA PRO A 184 6.46 0.19 17.85
C PRO A 184 5.08 0.78 17.57
N ASP A 185 4.99 2.05 17.16
CA ASP A 185 3.74 2.76 16.88
C ASP A 185 3.18 2.48 15.46
N ASN A 186 3.79 1.57 14.70
CA ASN A 186 3.25 1.07 13.45
C ASN A 186 2.14 0.03 13.73
N LEU A 187 0.93 0.29 13.24
CA LEU A 187 -0.35 -0.38 13.57
C LEU A 187 -0.45 -1.89 13.22
N GLY A 188 0.63 -2.57 12.84
CA GLY A 188 0.53 -3.87 12.13
C GLY A 188 1.60 -4.92 12.48
N TRP A 189 2.24 -4.87 13.65
CA TRP A 189 3.34 -5.81 13.96
C TRP A 189 2.92 -7.00 14.83
N THR A 190 1.74 -6.94 15.44
CA THR A 190 1.31 -7.96 16.43
C THR A 190 0.74 -9.22 15.79
N ASP A 191 0.38 -9.20 14.50
CA ASP A 191 -0.09 -10.35 13.73
C ASP A 191 1.04 -11.05 12.94
N ILE A 192 2.27 -10.53 12.98
CA ILE A 192 3.43 -11.09 12.28
C ILE A 192 4.20 -11.99 13.25
N PRO A 193 4.12 -13.33 13.13
CA PRO A 193 5.00 -14.21 13.89
C PRO A 193 6.45 -13.92 13.50
N ASN A 194 7.36 -13.88 14.50
CA ASN A 194 8.81 -13.59 14.36
C ASN A 194 9.37 -13.95 12.98
N ASP A 195 9.45 -12.95 12.10
CA ASP A 195 10.00 -13.09 10.76
C ASP A 195 11.51 -13.43 10.87
N PRO A 196 12.03 -14.32 10.01
CA PRO A 196 13.40 -14.82 10.11
C PRO A 196 14.50 -13.76 9.90
N PHE A 197 14.15 -12.60 9.31
CA PHE A 197 15.04 -11.47 9.08
C PHE A 197 14.98 -10.43 10.19
N TRP A 198 14.01 -10.54 11.10
CA TRP A 198 13.97 -9.67 12.27
C TRP A 198 15.18 -9.96 13.16
N LEU A 199 15.78 -8.91 13.71
CA LEU A 199 16.91 -9.08 14.61
C LEU A 199 16.40 -9.55 15.97
N LYS A 200 16.92 -10.68 16.43
CA LYS A 200 16.69 -11.15 17.80
C LYS A 200 17.59 -10.40 18.77
N HIS A 201 17.00 -9.69 19.71
CA HIS A 201 17.75 -8.90 20.68
C HIS A 201 18.18 -9.74 21.89
N PRO A 202 19.41 -9.56 22.38
CA PRO A 202 19.89 -10.23 23.60
C PRO A 202 19.35 -9.57 24.89
N ASP A 203 18.74 -8.39 24.81
CA ASP A 203 18.30 -7.57 25.94
C ASP A 203 16.84 -7.81 26.37
N GLY A 204 16.17 -8.79 25.78
CA GLY A 204 14.79 -9.16 26.12
C GLY A 204 13.71 -8.42 25.32
N LEU A 205 14.06 -7.56 24.35
CA LEU A 205 13.10 -6.89 23.45
C LEU A 205 12.40 -7.83 22.46
N GLY A 206 12.77 -9.11 22.42
CA GLY A 206 12.25 -10.07 21.45
C GLY A 206 12.94 -9.92 20.09
N THR A 207 12.23 -10.23 19.02
CA THR A 207 12.71 -10.09 17.64
C THR A 207 12.07 -8.85 17.05
N THR A 208 12.81 -7.95 16.40
CA THR A 208 12.25 -6.72 15.83
C THR A 208 12.55 -6.59 14.33
N PRO A 209 11.62 -6.07 13.52
CA PRO A 209 11.87 -5.79 12.12
C PRO A 209 12.96 -4.74 11.94
N HIS A 210 13.52 -4.72 10.75
CA HIS A 210 14.22 -3.58 10.20
C HIS A 210 14.10 -3.58 8.69
N ASP A 211 14.16 -2.40 8.09
CA ASP A 211 14.20 -2.29 6.64
C ASP A 211 15.51 -2.88 6.11
N ALA A 212 15.44 -3.51 4.94
CA ALA A 212 16.55 -4.22 4.33
C ALA A 212 16.87 -3.50 3.01
N PRO A 213 17.96 -2.72 2.93
CA PRO A 213 18.16 -1.81 1.81
C PRO A 213 18.65 -2.55 0.56
N CYS A 214 18.25 -2.08 -0.62
CA CYS A 214 18.69 -2.64 -1.90
C CYS A 214 20.09 -2.20 -2.34
N ARG A 215 20.69 -1.26 -1.61
CA ARG A 215 22.05 -0.73 -1.83
C ARG A 215 22.68 -0.36 -0.50
N ASP A 216 24.00 -0.26 -0.45
CA ASP A 216 24.69 0.19 0.75
C ASP A 216 24.23 1.61 1.13
N ILE A 217 23.78 1.75 2.38
CA ILE A 217 23.35 3.03 2.96
C ILE A 217 24.40 3.48 3.97
N VAL A 218 24.96 4.67 3.76
CA VAL A 218 25.77 5.38 4.75
C VAL A 218 24.81 6.22 5.58
N HIS A 219 24.75 5.96 6.87
CA HIS A 219 23.78 6.57 7.77
C HIS A 219 24.27 7.94 8.29
N THR A 220 23.37 8.93 8.41
CA THR A 220 23.68 10.26 8.98
C THR A 220 23.95 10.24 10.48
N GLY A 221 23.47 9.19 11.15
CA GLY A 221 23.42 9.05 12.59
C GLY A 221 22.10 9.54 13.21
N LEU A 222 21.09 9.82 12.39
CA LEU A 222 19.76 10.21 12.85
C LEU A 222 19.05 9.07 13.58
N ASN A 223 18.71 9.30 14.84
CA ASN A 223 17.99 8.35 15.67
C ASN A 223 16.67 8.96 16.15
N VAL A 224 15.68 8.10 16.34
CA VAL A 224 14.44 8.37 17.06
C VAL A 224 14.60 7.87 18.49
N ARG A 225 14.12 8.63 19.48
CA ARG A 225 13.99 8.17 20.86
C ARG A 225 12.55 7.78 21.18
N THR A 226 12.33 6.49 21.47
CA THR A 226 11.02 5.96 21.87
C THR A 226 10.63 6.42 23.27
N THR A 227 9.35 6.26 23.64
CA THR A 227 8.79 6.66 24.94
C THR A 227 9.45 5.98 26.14
N ASP A 228 9.93 4.74 25.97
CA ASP A 228 10.71 4.01 26.98
C ASP A 228 12.21 4.42 27.03
N GLY A 229 12.61 5.37 26.19
CA GLY A 229 13.91 6.02 26.23
C GLY A 229 15.00 5.40 25.36
N ARG A 230 14.71 4.32 24.63
CA ARG A 230 15.65 3.69 23.67
C ARG A 230 15.81 4.53 22.41
N TYR A 231 16.91 4.30 21.69
CA TYR A 231 17.22 4.97 20.43
C TYR A 231 17.21 3.98 19.26
N THR A 232 16.50 4.32 18.20
CA THR A 232 16.44 3.53 16.96
C THR A 232 16.96 4.36 15.80
N GLY A 233 17.93 3.84 15.05
CA GLY A 233 18.40 4.43 13.80
C GLY A 233 17.55 4.04 12.60
N GLY A 234 17.65 4.79 11.51
CA GLY A 234 16.99 4.42 10.25
C GLY A 234 17.63 3.16 9.64
N TYR A 235 16.83 2.27 9.06
CA TYR A 235 17.23 0.92 8.62
C TYR A 235 17.86 0.04 9.73
N MET A 236 17.76 0.45 10.99
CA MET A 236 18.24 -0.34 12.12
C MET A 236 17.08 -1.06 12.81
N PRO A 237 17.35 -2.22 13.43
CA PRO A 237 16.39 -2.87 14.32
C PRO A 237 15.96 -1.94 15.46
N ALA A 238 14.71 -2.09 15.92
CA ALA A 238 14.16 -1.26 16.99
C ALA A 238 15.04 -1.34 18.26
N GLY A 239 15.39 -0.20 18.83
CA GLY A 239 16.30 -0.09 19.97
C GLY A 239 17.80 -0.08 19.62
N VAL A 240 18.16 -0.20 18.35
CA VAL A 240 19.55 -0.11 17.89
C VAL A 240 19.82 1.27 17.31
N ALA A 241 20.64 2.05 18.02
CA ALA A 241 21.07 3.36 17.55
C ALA A 241 22.07 3.25 16.39
N ALA A 242 21.87 4.06 15.36
CA ALA A 242 22.83 4.23 14.28
C ALA A 242 23.87 5.31 14.60
N LYS A 243 25.08 5.15 14.05
CA LYS A 243 26.19 6.10 14.15
C LYS A 243 26.38 6.87 12.84
N PRO A 244 26.85 8.14 12.89
CA PRO A 244 27.27 8.84 11.68
C PRO A 244 28.33 8.04 10.90
N GLY A 245 28.11 7.86 9.60
CA GLY A 245 29.02 7.10 8.72
C GLY A 245 28.87 5.58 8.82
N GLN A 246 27.96 5.06 9.66
CA GLN A 246 27.68 3.63 9.72
C GLN A 246 27.12 3.14 8.37
N ILE A 247 27.60 2.00 7.89
CA ILE A 247 27.12 1.38 6.66
C ILE A 247 26.11 0.28 7.01
N VAL A 248 24.89 0.41 6.52
CA VAL A 248 23.92 -0.70 6.43
C VAL A 248 24.08 -1.34 5.06
N LYS A 249 24.37 -2.65 5.04
CA LYS A 249 24.71 -3.37 3.82
C LYS A 249 23.48 -3.71 3.00
N ALA A 250 23.65 -3.66 1.67
CA ALA A 250 22.65 -4.12 0.74
C ALA A 250 22.33 -5.61 0.97
N THR A 251 21.05 -5.98 0.83
CA THR A 251 20.61 -7.39 0.89
C THR A 251 19.75 -7.72 -0.34
N VAL A 252 19.58 -9.02 -0.60
CA VAL A 252 18.66 -9.53 -1.63
C VAL A 252 17.99 -10.79 -1.07
N PRO A 253 16.65 -10.90 -1.08
CA PRO A 253 15.69 -9.84 -1.40
C PRO A 253 15.82 -8.60 -0.48
N CYS A 254 15.31 -7.46 -0.94
CA CYS A 254 15.33 -6.19 -0.23
C CYS A 254 13.97 -5.50 -0.30
N HIS A 255 13.71 -4.65 0.68
CA HIS A 255 12.45 -3.94 0.85
C HIS A 255 12.38 -2.64 0.04
N GLY A 256 11.15 -2.19 -0.24
CA GLY A 256 10.86 -1.01 -1.06
C GLY A 256 11.34 -1.18 -2.49
N SER A 257 11.08 -2.35 -3.06
CA SER A 257 11.65 -2.77 -4.34
C SER A 257 10.64 -3.47 -5.22
N VAL A 258 10.92 -3.43 -6.52
CA VAL A 258 10.43 -4.46 -7.44
C VAL A 258 11.57 -5.44 -7.63
N MET A 259 11.41 -6.63 -7.05
CA MET A 259 12.29 -7.77 -7.25
C MET A 259 11.95 -8.46 -8.57
N ARG A 260 12.92 -9.17 -9.15
CA ARG A 260 12.68 -10.09 -10.26
C ARG A 260 13.46 -11.39 -10.13
N VAL A 261 12.94 -12.46 -10.72
CA VAL A 261 13.63 -13.75 -10.84
C VAL A 261 13.32 -14.38 -12.20
N LYS A 262 14.31 -15.04 -12.81
CA LYS A 262 14.08 -15.77 -14.06
C LYS A 262 13.16 -16.96 -13.81
N MET A 263 12.16 -17.14 -14.65
CA MET A 263 11.21 -18.26 -14.50
C MET A 263 11.87 -19.64 -14.60
N GLY A 264 13.01 -19.73 -15.30
CA GLY A 264 13.81 -20.95 -15.42
C GLY A 264 14.70 -21.26 -14.21
N ASP A 265 14.85 -20.34 -13.25
CA ASP A 265 15.77 -20.49 -12.11
C ASP A 265 15.14 -21.16 -10.89
N LYS A 266 13.98 -21.84 -11.05
CA LYS A 266 13.40 -22.65 -9.98
C LYS A 266 14.37 -23.75 -9.54
N GLY A 267 14.47 -23.95 -8.23
CA GLY A 267 15.13 -25.11 -7.64
C GLY A 267 14.42 -26.42 -7.98
N ALA A 268 15.06 -27.54 -7.65
CA ALA A 268 14.50 -28.87 -7.86
C ALA A 268 13.19 -29.11 -7.07
N ASP A 269 12.98 -28.37 -5.99
CA ASP A 269 11.76 -28.34 -5.18
C ASP A 269 10.65 -27.45 -5.76
N GLY A 270 10.92 -26.75 -6.87
CA GLY A 270 10.00 -25.82 -7.52
C GLY A 270 9.95 -24.43 -6.88
N ILE A 271 10.84 -24.14 -5.92
CA ILE A 271 10.93 -22.85 -5.24
C ILE A 271 12.05 -22.01 -5.89
N TYR A 272 11.80 -20.73 -6.12
CA TYR A 272 12.83 -19.80 -6.54
C TYR A 272 13.73 -19.44 -5.35
N PRO A 273 15.02 -19.74 -5.43
CA PRO A 273 15.95 -19.43 -4.35
C PRO A 273 16.28 -17.93 -4.33
N HIS A 274 16.42 -17.37 -3.12
CA HIS A 274 16.63 -15.93 -2.91
C HIS A 274 17.89 -15.41 -3.60
N GLU A 275 18.96 -16.20 -3.65
CA GLU A 275 20.23 -15.84 -4.30
C GLU A 275 20.16 -15.70 -5.83
N LYS A 276 19.04 -16.13 -6.44
CA LYS A 276 18.75 -15.94 -7.88
C LYS A 276 17.88 -14.71 -8.14
N MET A 277 17.40 -14.04 -7.09
CA MET A 277 16.61 -12.82 -7.24
C MET A 277 17.51 -11.63 -7.57
N GLU A 278 16.95 -10.67 -8.28
CA GLU A 278 17.62 -9.43 -8.64
C GLU A 278 16.72 -8.24 -8.31
N VAL A 279 17.31 -7.14 -7.83
CA VAL A 279 16.60 -5.87 -7.69
C VAL A 279 16.39 -5.28 -9.08
N TYR A 280 15.13 -5.12 -9.51
CA TYR A 280 14.81 -4.44 -10.77
C TYR A 280 14.75 -2.92 -10.59
N ALA A 281 14.00 -2.46 -9.58
CA ALA A 281 13.93 -1.06 -9.17
C ALA A 281 13.76 -0.97 -7.65
N MET A 282 14.09 0.17 -7.05
CA MET A 282 14.16 0.33 -5.59
C MET A 282 13.77 1.73 -5.13
N GLY A 283 13.79 1.95 -3.83
CA GLY A 283 13.54 3.26 -3.23
C GLY A 283 12.06 3.62 -3.18
N PHE A 284 11.19 2.62 -3.17
CA PHE A 284 9.75 2.75 -2.98
C PHE A 284 9.36 2.48 -1.51
N ARG A 285 8.11 2.76 -1.14
CA ARG A 285 7.56 2.48 0.21
C ARG A 285 6.65 1.25 0.24
N ASN A 286 5.49 1.33 -0.40
CA ASN A 286 4.45 0.30 -0.39
C ASN A 286 3.83 0.15 -1.78
N GLN A 287 4.30 -0.84 -2.56
CA GLN A 287 3.92 -0.98 -3.97
C GLN A 287 2.83 -2.04 -4.13
N SER A 288 1.61 -1.59 -4.35
CA SER A 288 0.43 -2.44 -4.56
C SER A 288 0.26 -2.80 -6.04
N GLY A 289 0.31 -1.83 -6.95
CA GLY A 289 0.17 -2.07 -8.40
C GLY A 289 1.50 -2.08 -9.16
N VAL A 290 1.74 -3.11 -9.99
CA VAL A 290 2.93 -3.21 -10.85
C VAL A 290 2.55 -3.79 -12.22
N GLU A 291 2.69 -3.02 -13.30
CA GLU A 291 2.30 -3.48 -14.65
C GLU A 291 3.19 -2.92 -15.77
N PHE A 292 3.63 -3.78 -16.68
CA PHE A 292 4.31 -3.37 -17.91
C PHE A 292 3.34 -2.80 -18.94
N GLY A 293 3.79 -1.80 -19.69
CA GLY A 293 2.97 -1.22 -20.74
C GLY A 293 2.61 -2.22 -21.86
N PRO A 294 1.54 -1.96 -22.63
CA PRO A 294 1.04 -2.88 -23.64
C PRO A 294 2.07 -3.18 -24.74
N LYS A 295 2.05 -4.41 -25.27
CA LYS A 295 2.90 -4.82 -26.40
C LYS A 295 2.69 -3.91 -27.62
N GLY A 296 3.79 -3.46 -28.22
CA GLY A 296 3.80 -2.54 -29.36
C GLY A 296 3.54 -1.08 -28.99
N SER A 297 3.33 -0.76 -27.72
CA SER A 297 3.23 0.63 -27.25
C SER A 297 4.61 1.21 -26.96
N ARG A 298 4.71 2.55 -26.86
CA ARG A 298 5.94 3.20 -26.37
C ARG A 298 6.31 2.83 -24.93
N PHE A 299 5.33 2.33 -24.16
CA PHE A 299 5.52 1.87 -22.78
C PHE A 299 5.77 0.36 -22.68
N GLU A 300 5.90 -0.37 -23.79
CA GLU A 300 6.06 -1.83 -23.77
C GLU A 300 7.16 -2.28 -22.81
N LYS A 301 8.27 -1.55 -22.73
CA LYS A 301 9.41 -1.86 -21.85
C LYS A 301 9.40 -1.11 -20.52
N ALA A 302 8.42 -0.24 -20.32
CA ALA A 302 8.27 0.54 -19.12
C ALA A 302 7.36 -0.19 -18.12
N LEU A 303 7.80 -0.23 -16.87
CA LEU A 303 7.04 -0.77 -15.74
C LEU A 303 6.39 0.39 -15.00
N ALA A 304 5.06 0.42 -14.98
CA ALA A 304 4.33 1.30 -14.08
C ALA A 304 4.32 0.69 -12.68
N VAL A 305 4.52 1.53 -11.66
CA VAL A 305 4.48 1.13 -10.25
C VAL A 305 3.63 2.14 -9.49
N ALA A 306 2.55 1.68 -8.88
CA ALA A 306 1.82 2.45 -7.88
C ALA A 306 2.50 2.25 -6.53
N ASP A 307 2.74 3.35 -5.80
CA ASP A 307 3.49 3.34 -4.54
C ASP A 307 2.86 4.30 -3.54
N ASN A 308 2.37 3.75 -2.44
CA ASN A 308 1.62 4.51 -1.45
C ASN A 308 2.51 5.44 -0.61
N GLY A 309 2.00 6.62 -0.28
CA GLY A 309 2.65 7.72 0.45
C GLY A 309 3.08 7.37 1.87
N MET A 310 4.12 8.05 2.37
CA MET A 310 4.44 8.02 3.80
C MET A 310 3.30 8.64 4.60
N ASN A 311 2.99 8.04 5.75
CA ASN A 311 1.98 8.57 6.67
C ASN A 311 2.62 9.44 7.77
N ASP A 312 1.88 10.41 8.29
CA ASP A 312 2.25 11.19 9.48
C ASP A 312 2.08 10.37 10.78
N LEU A 313 2.74 9.21 10.82
CA LEU A 313 2.72 8.23 11.90
C LEU A 313 4.14 7.93 12.37
N GLY A 314 4.27 7.38 13.58
CA GLY A 314 5.55 7.09 14.22
C GLY A 314 6.25 8.34 14.76
N HIS A 315 7.51 8.19 15.11
CA HIS A 315 8.33 9.21 15.75
C HIS A 315 9.31 9.91 14.80
N ARG A 316 9.39 9.61 13.49
CA ARG A 316 10.10 10.49 12.53
C ARG A 316 9.11 11.47 11.87
N ARG A 317 7.88 11.03 11.64
CA ARG A 317 6.73 11.79 11.10
C ARG A 317 7.04 12.47 9.77
N ILE A 318 6.58 11.90 8.66
CA ILE A 318 6.60 12.55 7.34
C ILE A 318 5.16 12.87 6.93
N ALA A 319 4.77 14.14 7.11
CA ALA A 319 3.43 14.62 6.76
C ALA A 319 3.30 14.90 5.26
N ASN A 320 2.08 14.80 4.73
CA ASN A 320 1.77 15.11 3.34
C ASN A 320 2.53 14.26 2.30
N GLY A 321 2.80 12.99 2.60
CA GLY A 321 3.32 12.02 1.65
C GLY A 321 2.26 11.65 0.60
N ALA A 322 2.54 11.94 -0.67
CA ALA A 322 1.60 11.73 -1.77
C ALA A 322 1.55 10.26 -2.19
N GLU A 323 0.40 9.74 -2.64
CA GLU A 323 0.44 8.51 -3.45
C GLU A 323 1.13 8.79 -4.79
N LYS A 324 1.81 7.80 -5.35
CA LYS A 324 2.68 8.02 -6.52
C LYS A 324 2.45 6.96 -7.59
N ILE A 325 2.48 7.40 -8.84
CA ILE A 325 2.70 6.50 -9.99
C ILE A 325 4.09 6.77 -10.54
N TRP A 326 4.89 5.73 -10.63
CA TRP A 326 6.23 5.74 -11.22
C TRP A 326 6.22 5.05 -12.58
N ILE A 327 7.12 5.47 -13.48
CA ILE A 327 7.40 4.80 -14.75
C ILE A 327 8.87 4.42 -14.77
N VAL A 328 9.15 3.16 -14.46
CA VAL A 328 10.49 2.57 -14.47
C VAL A 328 10.82 2.09 -15.87
N THR A 329 11.89 2.61 -16.46
CA THR A 329 12.26 2.35 -17.86
C THR A 329 13.51 1.48 -17.99
N GLU A 330 14.26 1.30 -16.91
CA GLU A 330 15.47 0.48 -16.87
C GLU A 330 15.75 -0.07 -15.48
N LYS A 331 16.50 -1.17 -15.43
CA LYS A 331 16.95 -1.78 -14.18
C LYS A 331 17.86 -0.83 -13.40
N GLY A 332 17.65 -0.74 -12.09
CA GLY A 332 18.49 0.01 -11.15
C GLY A 332 17.97 1.42 -10.84
N GLN A 333 16.85 1.84 -11.42
CA GLN A 333 16.21 3.11 -11.07
C GLN A 333 15.74 3.13 -9.61
N ASP A 334 15.94 4.28 -8.96
CA ASP A 334 15.75 4.50 -7.52
C ASP A 334 14.77 5.66 -7.30
N ALA A 335 13.67 5.41 -6.60
CA ALA A 335 12.64 6.40 -6.26
C ALA A 335 12.99 7.25 -5.00
N GLY A 336 13.98 6.83 -4.22
CA GLY A 336 14.64 7.65 -3.20
C GLY A 336 14.08 7.57 -1.78
N PHE A 337 13.13 6.68 -1.49
CA PHE A 337 12.76 6.33 -0.11
C PHE A 337 14.03 6.00 0.73
N PRO A 338 14.11 6.43 2.02
CA PRO A 338 13.10 7.11 2.80
C PRO A 338 13.32 8.64 2.88
N ASP A 339 14.26 9.19 2.11
CA ASP A 339 14.65 10.60 2.19
C ASP A 339 14.08 11.44 1.04
N LYS A 340 13.57 10.80 -0.01
CA LYS A 340 12.64 11.41 -0.97
C LYS A 340 11.25 10.87 -0.75
N GLU A 341 10.29 11.77 -0.87
CA GLU A 341 8.87 11.48 -0.94
C GLU A 341 8.35 12.16 -2.21
N GLY A 342 8.14 11.34 -3.25
CA GLY A 342 7.85 11.80 -4.61
C GLY A 342 8.99 12.63 -5.21
N MET A 343 8.66 13.80 -5.75
CA MET A 343 9.63 14.69 -6.39
C MET A 343 10.63 15.32 -5.40
N ASN A 344 10.28 15.39 -4.11
CA ASN A 344 10.97 16.24 -3.15
C ASN A 344 11.75 15.44 -2.10
N PHE A 345 12.83 16.03 -1.58
CA PHE A 345 13.43 15.54 -0.34
C PHE A 345 12.55 15.89 0.86
N VAL A 346 12.50 15.01 1.86
CA VAL A 346 11.71 15.17 3.09
C VAL A 346 12.13 16.39 3.92
N THR A 347 13.31 16.96 3.65
CA THR A 347 13.76 18.24 4.21
C THR A 347 12.98 19.47 3.69
N ASN A 348 12.11 19.30 2.69
CA ASN A 348 11.23 20.36 2.19
C ASN A 348 10.16 20.72 3.24
N LYS A 349 9.79 22.01 3.35
CA LYS A 349 8.79 22.54 4.30
C LYS A 349 7.43 21.82 4.21
N ARG A 350 7.06 21.29 3.03
CA ARG A 350 5.82 20.50 2.83
C ARG A 350 5.72 19.32 3.81
N PHE A 351 6.83 18.67 4.12
CA PHE A 351 6.87 17.50 5.00
C PHE A 351 7.18 17.85 6.46
N GLY A 352 7.27 19.14 6.77
CA GLY A 352 7.62 19.60 8.11
C GLY A 352 6.49 19.39 9.12
N TRP A 353 6.88 19.05 10.35
CA TRP A 353 5.99 18.99 11.51
C TRP A 353 5.56 20.42 11.87
N LYS A 354 4.32 20.85 11.57
CA LYS A 354 3.85 22.15 12.09
C LYS A 354 3.65 22.10 13.60
N ALA A 355 3.78 23.27 14.24
CA ALA A 355 3.70 23.44 15.68
C ALA A 355 2.31 23.19 16.23
N TYR A 356 2.25 22.50 17.38
CA TYR A 356 1.09 22.37 18.25
C TYR A 356 0.33 23.70 18.38
N THR A 357 -0.87 23.75 17.84
CA THR A 357 -1.83 24.87 17.89
C THR A 357 -2.78 24.77 19.08
N GLY A 358 -2.70 23.70 19.87
CA GLY A 358 -3.55 23.48 21.05
C GLY A 358 -4.78 22.61 20.78
N ALA A 359 -4.83 21.92 19.65
CA ALA A 359 -5.94 21.00 19.35
C ALA A 359 -5.82 19.70 20.16
N LEU A 360 -6.96 19.08 20.49
CA LEU A 360 -7.04 17.88 21.32
C LEU A 360 -6.32 16.65 20.72
N TYR A 361 -6.06 16.66 19.41
CA TYR A 361 -5.54 15.53 18.63
C TYR A 361 -4.16 15.79 17.99
N GLU A 362 -3.52 16.94 18.27
CA GLU A 362 -2.19 17.21 17.74
C GLU A 362 -1.11 16.48 18.55
N ARG A 363 -0.21 15.79 17.83
CA ARG A 363 0.84 14.93 18.41
C ARG A 363 2.09 15.73 18.84
N PRO A 364 2.77 15.34 19.93
CA PRO A 364 4.03 15.96 20.35
C PRO A 364 5.12 15.88 19.27
N TYR A 365 6.13 16.75 19.36
CA TYR A 365 7.25 16.76 18.42
C TYR A 365 8.05 15.45 18.49
N PRO A 366 8.54 14.96 17.33
CA PRO A 366 9.37 13.77 17.29
C PRO A 366 10.67 13.98 18.09
N HIS A 367 11.03 12.99 18.90
CA HIS A 367 12.24 13.00 19.72
C HIS A 367 13.45 12.54 18.87
N LEU A 368 13.91 13.41 17.97
CA LEU A 368 15.02 13.10 17.06
C LEU A 368 16.38 13.44 17.66
N TYR A 369 17.40 12.63 17.39
CA TYR A 369 18.75 12.76 17.94
C TYR A 369 19.83 12.45 16.89
N ILE A 370 21.00 13.06 17.04
CA ILE A 370 22.24 12.64 16.35
C ILE A 370 23.27 12.34 17.44
N GLY A 371 23.64 11.06 17.58
CA GLY A 371 24.34 10.58 18.77
C GLY A 371 23.46 10.76 20.02
N ASP A 372 24.00 11.40 21.05
CA ASP A 372 23.32 11.69 22.32
C ASP A 372 22.65 13.08 22.35
N LYS A 373 22.75 13.86 21.26
CA LYS A 373 22.24 15.24 21.20
C LYS A 373 20.90 15.29 20.48
N PRO A 374 19.89 16.00 21.04
CA PRO A 374 18.66 16.28 20.31
C PRO A 374 18.95 16.97 18.98
N PHE A 375 18.29 16.52 17.92
CA PHE A 375 18.25 17.24 16.66
C PHE A 375 17.41 18.49 16.85
N VAL A 376 18.05 19.65 16.75
CA VAL A 376 17.38 20.95 16.80
C VAL A 376 17.28 21.47 15.37
N PRO A 377 16.07 21.62 14.82
CA PRO A 377 15.90 22.17 13.48
C PRO A 377 16.49 23.58 13.41
N LYS A 378 17.37 23.81 12.43
CA LYS A 378 17.94 25.15 12.22
C LYS A 378 16.90 26.04 11.56
N ALA A 379 16.48 27.08 12.28
CA ALA A 379 15.69 28.15 11.70
C ALA A 379 16.47 28.86 10.59
N SER A 380 15.75 29.41 9.61
CA SER A 380 16.35 30.23 8.58
C SER A 380 17.04 31.45 9.21
N PRO A 381 18.27 31.82 8.78
CA PRO A 381 18.93 33.04 9.28
C PRO A 381 18.21 34.32 8.81
N TYR A 382 17.27 34.21 7.87
CA TYR A 382 16.49 35.33 7.35
C TYR A 382 15.21 35.54 8.18
N THR A 383 15.22 36.56 9.03
CA THR A 383 14.13 36.88 9.99
C THR A 383 13.07 37.86 9.46
N GLY A 384 13.22 38.37 8.23
CA GLY A 384 12.37 39.46 7.70
C GLY A 384 11.16 39.05 6.86
N ASN A 385 11.05 37.78 6.45
CA ASN A 385 9.94 37.30 5.62
C ASN A 385 9.16 36.22 6.37
N LEU A 386 7.86 36.46 6.62
CA LEU A 386 6.95 35.47 7.23
C LEU A 386 6.95 34.12 6.47
N HIS A 387 7.21 34.13 5.16
CA HIS A 387 7.35 32.90 4.37
C HIS A 387 8.54 32.02 4.79
N ASN A 388 9.61 32.64 5.33
CA ASN A 388 10.78 31.96 5.88
C ASN A 388 10.61 31.55 7.35
N ALA A 389 9.51 31.97 7.99
CA ALA A 389 9.17 31.52 9.34
C ALA A 389 8.72 30.06 9.29
N GLY A 390 9.37 29.22 10.10
CA GLY A 390 9.06 27.81 10.26
C GLY A 390 10.28 26.89 10.23
N VAL A 391 10.05 25.66 10.67
CA VAL A 391 11.02 24.57 10.65
C VAL A 391 11.15 24.06 9.21
N ARG A 392 12.38 23.89 8.71
CA ARG A 392 12.63 23.09 7.48
C ARG A 392 12.19 21.65 7.75
N GLY A 393 11.83 20.88 6.71
CA GLY A 393 11.27 19.53 6.86
C GLY A 393 12.16 18.53 7.60
N VAL A 394 11.80 17.25 7.52
CA VAL A 394 12.42 16.15 8.25
C VAL A 394 13.90 15.98 7.88
N PRO A 395 14.81 15.76 8.85
CA PRO A 395 16.21 15.44 8.56
C PRO A 395 16.38 14.12 7.81
N LYS A 396 17.47 14.03 7.04
CA LYS A 396 17.82 12.86 6.24
C LYS A 396 18.39 11.73 7.09
N ILE A 397 18.05 10.49 6.72
CA ILE A 397 18.64 9.25 7.25
C ILE A 397 19.92 8.90 6.49
N VAL A 398 19.94 9.13 5.19
CA VAL A 398 20.99 8.71 4.25
C VAL A 398 21.97 9.84 4.00
N ALA A 399 23.24 9.60 4.33
CA ALA A 399 24.35 10.54 4.13
C ALA A 399 24.95 10.44 2.71
N ASN A 400 24.82 9.30 2.04
CA ASN A 400 25.23 9.08 0.65
C ASN A 400 24.00 9.05 -0.29
N PRO A 401 23.54 10.20 -0.83
CA PRO A 401 22.49 10.18 -1.84
C PRO A 401 22.92 9.34 -3.05
N ASN A 402 21.95 8.78 -3.78
CA ASN A 402 22.23 7.94 -4.94
C ASN A 402 23.03 8.74 -5.98
N PRO A 403 24.28 8.33 -6.31
CA PRO A 403 25.11 9.06 -7.26
C PRO A 403 24.55 9.04 -8.69
N ASN A 404 23.73 8.05 -9.03
CA ASN A 404 23.10 7.92 -10.34
C ASN A 404 21.79 8.73 -10.46
N GLY A 405 21.43 9.47 -9.40
CA GLY A 405 20.20 10.24 -9.34
C GLY A 405 18.98 9.41 -8.94
N TYR A 406 17.84 10.08 -8.91
CA TYR A 406 16.54 9.49 -8.58
C TYR A 406 15.58 9.72 -9.73
N ILE A 407 14.69 8.76 -9.96
CA ILE A 407 13.53 9.01 -10.83
C ILE A 407 12.56 9.98 -10.14
N ASN A 408 11.68 10.59 -10.93
CA ASN A 408 10.55 11.36 -10.44
C ASN A 408 9.25 10.60 -10.77
N PRO A 409 8.21 10.73 -9.94
CA PRO A 409 6.93 10.13 -10.25
C PRO A 409 6.33 10.78 -11.50
N ALA A 410 5.61 9.98 -12.27
CA ALA A 410 4.77 10.46 -13.37
C ALA A 410 3.53 11.19 -12.82
N LEU A 411 3.00 10.74 -11.69
CA LEU A 411 1.87 11.38 -11.01
C LEU A 411 2.12 11.36 -9.49
N GLU A 412 1.90 12.50 -8.84
CA GLU A 412 1.62 12.57 -7.41
C GLU A 412 0.11 12.77 -7.24
N TRP A 413 -0.51 11.97 -6.39
CA TRP A 413 -1.90 12.09 -5.98
C TRP A 413 -1.99 12.61 -4.55
N ASP A 414 -3.20 12.82 -4.06
CA ASP A 414 -3.39 13.28 -2.69
C ASP A 414 -2.92 12.25 -1.66
N THR A 415 -2.69 12.74 -0.46
CA THR A 415 -2.07 12.01 0.64
C THR A 415 -3.10 11.12 1.32
N ASN A 416 -2.68 9.92 1.72
CA ASN A 416 -3.53 8.98 2.47
C ASN A 416 -4.82 8.58 1.72
N SER A 417 -4.67 8.46 0.41
CA SER A 417 -5.73 8.12 -0.53
C SER A 417 -5.21 7.06 -1.50
N PRO A 418 -4.94 5.84 -1.00
CA PRO A 418 -4.11 4.84 -1.67
C PRO A 418 -4.45 4.65 -3.15
N ILE A 419 -3.40 4.54 -3.96
CA ILE A 419 -3.52 4.04 -5.33
C ILE A 419 -2.95 2.64 -5.31
N ASP A 420 -3.85 1.66 -5.40
CA ASP A 420 -3.44 0.27 -5.33
C ASP A 420 -3.27 -0.33 -6.72
N GLY A 421 -4.33 -0.91 -7.28
CA GLY A 421 -4.26 -1.54 -8.59
C GLY A 421 -4.23 -0.53 -9.75
N ILE A 422 -3.44 -0.88 -10.76
CA ILE A 422 -3.26 -0.11 -11.99
C ILE A 422 -3.31 -1.05 -13.18
N ALA A 423 -3.84 -0.56 -14.30
CA ALA A 423 -3.81 -1.32 -15.54
C ALA A 423 -3.73 -0.45 -16.80
N TRP A 424 -3.01 -0.94 -17.81
CA TRP A 424 -2.94 -0.29 -19.09
C TRP A 424 -4.12 -0.71 -19.99
N SER A 425 -4.76 0.26 -20.63
CA SER A 425 -5.79 -0.01 -21.63
C SER A 425 -5.21 -0.47 -22.96
N GLY A 426 -5.85 -1.50 -23.53
CA GLY A 426 -5.64 -1.93 -24.91
C GLY A 426 -6.54 -1.23 -25.93
N LYS A 427 -6.36 -1.59 -27.21
CA LYS A 427 -7.09 -1.00 -28.34
C LYS A 427 -8.62 -1.15 -28.27
N GLY A 428 -9.09 -2.23 -27.63
CA GLY A 428 -10.51 -2.54 -27.54
C GLY A 428 -11.33 -1.53 -26.73
N PHE A 429 -10.69 -0.76 -25.85
CA PHE A 429 -11.38 0.11 -24.90
C PHE A 429 -11.63 1.52 -25.47
N GLY A 430 -10.88 1.93 -26.50
CA GLY A 430 -10.97 3.28 -27.06
C GLY A 430 -10.16 4.35 -26.32
N ALA A 431 -9.15 3.93 -25.54
CA ALA A 431 -8.28 4.80 -24.77
C ALA A 431 -6.84 4.24 -24.77
N ASP A 432 -6.33 3.86 -25.94
CA ASP A 432 -5.12 3.04 -26.10
C ASP A 432 -3.90 3.62 -25.39
N ASN A 433 -3.14 2.75 -24.69
CA ASN A 433 -1.89 3.11 -24.00
C ASN A 433 -2.07 4.17 -22.90
N HIS A 434 -3.26 4.27 -22.34
CA HIS A 434 -3.51 5.06 -21.13
C HIS A 434 -3.41 4.14 -19.91
N LEU A 435 -2.96 4.70 -18.80
CA LEU A 435 -2.91 3.99 -17.53
C LEU A 435 -4.16 4.34 -16.73
N PHE A 436 -4.80 3.34 -16.15
CA PHE A 436 -5.91 3.50 -15.23
C PHE A 436 -5.45 3.10 -13.83
N ALA A 437 -5.96 3.80 -12.82
CA ALA A 437 -5.54 3.61 -11.44
C ALA A 437 -6.74 3.67 -10.50
N SER A 438 -6.86 2.67 -9.62
CA SER A 438 -7.89 2.62 -8.59
C SER A 438 -7.45 3.41 -7.36
N VAL A 439 -8.23 4.44 -7.03
CA VAL A 439 -8.06 5.25 -5.82
C VAL A 439 -9.01 4.74 -4.76
N PHE A 440 -8.47 4.10 -3.71
CA PHE A 440 -9.25 3.53 -2.61
C PHE A 440 -10.03 4.61 -1.83
N GLY A 441 -9.52 5.84 -1.84
CA GLY A 441 -10.02 6.98 -1.06
C GLY A 441 -9.50 6.98 0.38
N ILE A 442 -9.96 7.93 1.19
CA ILE A 442 -9.41 8.21 2.53
C ILE A 442 -9.52 7.00 3.46
N LEU A 443 -8.39 6.52 4.00
CA LEU A 443 -8.38 5.48 5.03
C LEU A 443 -8.04 6.02 6.42
N THR A 444 -6.95 6.78 6.60
CA THR A 444 -6.51 7.26 7.94
C THR A 444 -6.74 8.76 8.20
N GLY A 445 -7.74 9.37 7.54
CA GLY A 445 -8.07 10.80 7.62
C GLY A 445 -7.24 11.66 6.66
N PRO A 446 -7.79 12.74 6.07
CA PRO A 446 -7.03 13.51 5.09
C PRO A 446 -5.99 14.41 5.78
N ASP A 447 -4.73 14.38 5.34
CA ASP A 447 -3.79 15.48 5.60
C ASP A 447 -4.14 16.72 4.74
N SER A 448 -4.97 16.51 3.70
CA SER A 448 -5.48 17.51 2.77
C SER A 448 -6.73 18.22 3.30
N LEU A 449 -6.91 19.47 2.86
CA LEU A 449 -8.12 20.27 3.16
C LEU A 449 -9.33 19.83 2.33
N GLU A 450 -9.09 19.21 1.17
CA GLU A 450 -10.13 18.68 0.30
C GLU A 450 -10.08 17.16 0.31
N PRO A 451 -11.16 16.46 0.72
CA PRO A 451 -11.15 15.01 0.74
C PRO A 451 -10.99 14.44 -0.68
N THR A 452 -10.00 13.57 -0.91
CA THR A 452 -10.00 12.73 -2.10
C THR A 452 -10.89 11.52 -1.92
N TRP A 453 -11.80 11.39 -2.87
CA TRP A 453 -12.81 10.36 -2.85
C TRP A 453 -12.39 9.12 -3.64
N PRO A 454 -13.09 8.00 -3.44
CA PRO A 454 -12.98 6.80 -4.26
C PRO A 454 -13.23 7.11 -5.76
N TYR A 455 -12.25 6.82 -6.61
CA TYR A 455 -12.32 7.05 -8.06
C TYR A 455 -11.51 6.00 -8.82
N VAL A 456 -11.81 5.84 -10.11
CA VAL A 456 -10.85 5.32 -11.08
C VAL A 456 -10.30 6.50 -11.85
N LEU A 457 -8.98 6.70 -11.81
CA LEU A 457 -8.29 7.71 -12.61
C LEU A 457 -7.99 7.17 -14.00
N LYS A 458 -8.06 8.05 -14.99
CA LYS A 458 -7.44 7.86 -16.31
C LYS A 458 -6.23 8.79 -16.39
N ILE A 459 -5.06 8.22 -16.68
CA ILE A 459 -3.78 8.90 -16.82
C ILE A 459 -3.34 8.81 -18.28
N GLU A 460 -3.28 9.95 -18.94
CA GLU A 460 -2.93 10.14 -20.34
C GLU A 460 -1.52 10.73 -20.42
N PHE A 461 -0.61 10.02 -21.11
CA PHE A 461 0.72 10.53 -21.37
C PHE A 461 0.72 11.25 -22.72
N LEU A 462 0.79 12.58 -22.69
CA LEU A 462 0.69 13.44 -23.86
C LEU A 462 1.97 13.40 -24.72
N GLU A 463 1.82 13.80 -25.98
CA GLU A 463 2.92 13.96 -26.94
C GLU A 463 3.03 15.45 -27.33
N PRO A 464 4.25 16.02 -27.44
CA PRO A 464 5.55 15.36 -27.23
C PRO A 464 5.94 15.20 -25.75
N PHE A 465 5.26 15.87 -24.82
CA PHE A 465 5.48 15.71 -23.38
C PHE A 465 4.25 16.16 -22.58
N GLY A 466 4.12 15.64 -21.35
CA GLY A 466 3.10 16.04 -20.39
C GLY A 466 2.24 14.85 -19.94
N ILE A 467 1.57 15.04 -18.81
CA ILE A 467 0.65 14.07 -18.23
C ILE A 467 -0.65 14.79 -17.95
N LYS A 468 -1.75 14.20 -18.40
CA LYS A 468 -3.11 14.65 -18.07
C LYS A 468 -3.79 13.53 -17.33
N TRP A 469 -4.41 13.85 -16.21
CA TRP A 469 -5.26 12.90 -15.49
C TRP A 469 -6.70 13.41 -15.41
N SER A 470 -7.65 12.49 -15.24
CA SER A 470 -9.07 12.81 -15.05
C SER A 470 -9.76 11.70 -14.25
N HIS A 471 -10.81 12.05 -13.51
CA HIS A 471 -11.72 11.05 -12.95
C HIS A 471 -12.44 10.35 -14.11
N PHE A 472 -12.19 9.05 -14.26
CA PHE A 472 -12.79 8.22 -15.30
C PHE A 472 -14.10 7.61 -14.82
N VAL A 473 -14.07 6.91 -13.68
CA VAL A 473 -15.26 6.43 -12.99
C VAL A 473 -15.31 7.03 -11.60
N GLY A 474 -16.48 7.47 -11.18
CA GLY A 474 -16.75 7.95 -9.83
C GLY A 474 -18.22 7.81 -9.51
N ASN A 475 -18.60 8.10 -8.26
CA ASN A 475 -20.00 8.22 -7.90
C ASN A 475 -20.58 9.55 -8.41
N MET A 476 -21.91 9.59 -8.60
CA MET A 476 -22.63 10.81 -9.00
C MET A 476 -22.37 11.97 -8.04
N GLU A 477 -22.44 11.68 -6.73
CA GLU A 477 -21.90 12.55 -5.70
C GLU A 477 -20.52 12.07 -5.27
N PRO A 478 -19.54 12.97 -5.09
CA PRO A 478 -18.22 12.61 -4.57
C PRO A 478 -18.30 11.89 -3.21
N GLY A 479 -17.59 10.78 -3.07
CA GLY A 479 -17.42 10.05 -1.81
C GLY A 479 -17.84 8.59 -1.87
N GLY A 480 -17.32 7.80 -0.91
CA GLY A 480 -17.66 6.38 -0.78
C GLY A 480 -19.14 6.19 -0.51
N ASN A 481 -19.72 5.18 -1.15
CA ASN A 481 -21.15 4.92 -1.16
C ASN A 481 -21.78 4.82 0.26
N ALA A 482 -21.07 4.23 1.22
CA ALA A 482 -21.51 4.06 2.60
C ALA A 482 -21.85 5.39 3.32
N TYR A 483 -21.24 6.49 2.88
CA TYR A 483 -21.41 7.82 3.46
C TYR A 483 -22.42 8.69 2.70
N GLN A 484 -23.01 8.18 1.62
CA GLN A 484 -23.98 8.93 0.83
C GLN A 484 -25.39 8.89 1.44
N LYS A 485 -26.19 9.91 1.07
CA LYS A 485 -27.63 9.95 1.36
C LYS A 485 -28.34 8.75 0.74
N PRO A 486 -29.40 8.21 1.35
CA PRO A 486 -30.07 6.98 0.88
C PRO A 486 -30.41 6.96 -0.62
N GLU A 487 -30.86 8.09 -1.18
CA GLU A 487 -31.24 8.24 -2.58
C GLU A 487 -30.06 8.15 -3.58
N ASN A 488 -28.84 8.36 -3.11
CA ASN A 488 -27.62 8.33 -3.92
C ASN A 488 -26.80 7.05 -3.71
N ARG A 489 -27.25 6.19 -2.79
CA ARG A 489 -26.59 4.91 -2.51
C ARG A 489 -26.73 3.91 -3.67
N GLY A 490 -25.78 3.00 -3.77
CA GLY A 490 -25.60 1.97 -4.80
C GLY A 490 -24.33 2.12 -5.62
N GLY A 491 -23.53 3.18 -5.44
CA GLY A 491 -22.29 3.40 -6.20
C GLY A 491 -21.07 2.64 -5.66
N MET A 492 -19.87 3.07 -6.06
CA MET A 492 -18.59 2.52 -5.60
C MET A 492 -18.33 2.85 -4.12
N GLU A 493 -17.74 1.91 -3.41
CA GLU A 493 -17.30 2.11 -2.03
C GLU A 493 -15.81 2.47 -1.97
N ARG A 494 -14.95 1.55 -2.44
CA ARG A 494 -13.49 1.54 -2.27
C ARG A 494 -12.86 0.75 -3.44
N PRO A 495 -12.72 1.35 -4.64
CA PRO A 495 -12.07 0.67 -5.75
C PRO A 495 -10.60 0.44 -5.39
N ASN A 496 -10.22 -0.83 -5.35
CA ASN A 496 -8.88 -1.28 -4.95
C ASN A 496 -8.05 -1.65 -6.18
N ASP A 497 -8.67 -2.17 -7.24
CA ASP A 497 -7.94 -2.61 -8.44
C ASP A 497 -8.75 -2.38 -9.72
N VAL A 498 -8.05 -2.26 -10.86
CA VAL A 498 -8.62 -2.21 -12.20
C VAL A 498 -7.89 -3.22 -13.09
N VAL A 499 -8.64 -4.00 -13.86
CA VAL A 499 -8.06 -4.93 -14.84
C VAL A 499 -8.87 -4.97 -16.11
N PHE A 500 -8.23 -5.23 -17.25
CA PHE A 500 -8.90 -5.35 -18.54
C PHE A 500 -9.18 -6.81 -18.94
N SER A 501 -10.29 -7.03 -19.65
CA SER A 501 -10.49 -8.27 -20.39
C SER A 501 -9.36 -8.49 -21.40
N GLN A 502 -9.09 -9.76 -21.75
CA GLN A 502 -8.02 -10.11 -22.71
C GLN A 502 -8.17 -9.44 -24.09
N ASP A 503 -9.40 -9.16 -24.54
CA ASP A 503 -9.65 -8.43 -25.77
C ASP A 503 -9.61 -6.89 -25.61
N GLY A 504 -9.38 -6.44 -24.38
CA GLY A 504 -9.28 -5.03 -23.98
C GLY A 504 -10.59 -4.25 -24.07
N LYS A 505 -11.76 -4.91 -24.17
CA LYS A 505 -13.05 -4.22 -24.36
C LYS A 505 -13.79 -3.90 -23.07
N ILE A 506 -13.47 -4.61 -21.99
CA ILE A 506 -14.12 -4.47 -20.69
C ILE A 506 -13.04 -4.10 -19.68
N MET A 507 -13.28 -3.03 -18.92
CA MET A 507 -12.56 -2.77 -17.69
C MET A 507 -13.38 -3.33 -16.54
N TYR A 508 -12.76 -4.18 -15.73
CA TYR A 508 -13.28 -4.61 -14.44
C TYR A 508 -12.70 -3.73 -13.35
N ILE A 509 -13.54 -3.19 -12.48
CA ILE A 509 -13.12 -2.46 -11.29
C ILE A 509 -13.43 -3.34 -10.09
N VAL A 510 -12.40 -3.65 -9.31
CA VAL A 510 -12.52 -4.40 -8.06
C VAL A 510 -12.82 -3.42 -6.96
N ASP A 511 -14.04 -3.44 -6.45
CA ASP A 511 -14.49 -2.59 -5.36
C ASP A 511 -14.53 -3.41 -4.06
N TYR A 512 -13.63 -3.06 -3.13
CA TYR A 512 -13.44 -3.73 -1.85
C TYR A 512 -14.71 -3.76 -1.00
N GLY A 513 -15.62 -2.82 -1.23
CA GLY A 513 -16.86 -2.68 -0.49
C GLY A 513 -16.74 -1.68 0.67
N ALA A 514 -17.82 -1.59 1.44
CA ALA A 514 -17.99 -0.57 2.46
C ALA A 514 -17.01 -0.79 3.63
N VAL A 515 -16.28 0.26 3.97
CA VAL A 515 -15.46 0.35 5.19
C VAL A 515 -15.87 1.62 5.92
N HIS A 516 -16.62 1.43 7.01
CA HIS A 516 -16.95 2.53 7.92
C HIS A 516 -15.75 2.84 8.81
N MET A 517 -15.58 4.12 9.11
CA MET A 517 -14.42 4.66 9.82
C MET A 517 -14.88 5.61 10.92
N ASN A 518 -14.35 5.43 12.12
CA ASN A 518 -14.52 6.34 13.25
C ASN A 518 -13.28 6.28 14.16
N PHE A 519 -12.37 7.24 13.98
CA PHE A 519 -11.11 7.31 14.73
C PHE A 519 -11.27 7.66 16.22
N ASN A 520 -12.49 7.95 16.68
CA ASN A 520 -12.78 8.10 18.12
C ASN A 520 -13.03 6.77 18.82
N MET A 521 -13.16 5.67 18.07
CA MET A 521 -13.45 4.33 18.59
C MET A 521 -12.16 3.52 18.72
N ALA A 522 -12.15 2.58 19.67
CA ALA A 522 -11.00 1.68 19.87
C ALA A 522 -10.72 0.78 18.65
N GLN A 523 -11.79 0.38 17.95
CA GLN A 523 -11.72 -0.29 16.64
C GLN A 523 -12.24 0.68 15.57
N PRO A 524 -11.34 1.47 14.96
CA PRO A 524 -11.74 2.59 14.12
C PRO A 524 -12.29 2.18 12.75
N PHE A 525 -12.21 0.90 12.38
CA PHE A 525 -12.63 0.39 11.08
C PHE A 525 -13.72 -0.67 11.23
N TYR A 526 -14.73 -0.61 10.35
CA TYR A 526 -15.76 -1.63 10.23
C TYR A 526 -16.00 -1.95 8.74
N PRO A 527 -15.35 -2.99 8.19
CA PRO A 527 -15.68 -3.54 6.88
C PRO A 527 -17.02 -4.28 6.91
N VAL A 528 -17.88 -4.03 5.92
CA VAL A 528 -19.20 -4.68 5.83
C VAL A 528 -19.11 -5.89 4.92
N ALA A 529 -19.41 -7.08 5.46
CA ALA A 529 -19.38 -8.32 4.67
C ALA A 529 -20.36 -8.26 3.50
N LYS A 530 -19.99 -8.89 2.37
CA LYS A 530 -20.81 -8.96 1.15
C LYS A 530 -21.18 -7.60 0.53
N SER A 531 -20.43 -6.55 0.83
CA SER A 531 -20.63 -5.22 0.23
C SER A 531 -19.75 -4.98 -1.01
N GLY A 532 -18.77 -5.84 -1.27
CA GLY A 532 -17.84 -5.74 -2.39
C GLY A 532 -18.49 -6.10 -3.72
N VAL A 533 -18.02 -5.44 -4.78
CA VAL A 533 -18.60 -5.50 -6.12
C VAL A 533 -17.47 -5.57 -7.15
N ILE A 534 -17.68 -6.33 -8.22
CA ILE A 534 -16.90 -6.18 -9.45
C ILE A 534 -17.78 -5.41 -10.43
N TRP A 535 -17.36 -4.20 -10.77
CA TRP A 535 -18.02 -3.38 -11.79
C TRP A 535 -17.43 -3.69 -13.16
N ALA A 536 -18.25 -3.65 -14.21
CA ALA A 536 -17.80 -3.75 -15.59
C ALA A 536 -18.12 -2.46 -16.35
N ILE A 537 -17.08 -1.85 -16.91
CA ILE A 537 -17.18 -0.67 -17.77
C ILE A 537 -16.90 -1.10 -19.22
N THR A 538 -17.80 -0.74 -20.11
CA THR A 538 -17.72 -1.06 -21.54
C THR A 538 -17.91 0.18 -22.38
N ARG A 539 -17.33 0.20 -23.57
CA ARG A 539 -17.59 1.24 -24.57
C ARG A 539 -18.82 0.85 -25.39
N ASN A 540 -19.69 1.83 -25.64
CA ASN A 540 -20.95 1.69 -26.38
C ASN A 540 -20.75 1.46 -27.88
#